data_AF-A0A3C2DXV8-F1
#
_entry.id   AF-A0A3C2DXV8-F1
#
_cell.length_a   1.000
_cell.length_b   1.000
_cell.length_c   1.000
_cell.angle_alpha   90.00
_cell.angle_beta   90.00
_cell.angle_gamma   90.00
#
_symmetry.space_group_name_H-M   'P 1'
#
loop_
_entity.id
_entity.type
_entity.pdbx_description
1 polymer ?
#
loop_
_entity_poly.entity_id
_entity_poly.type
_entity_poly.pdbx_seq_one_letter_code
_entity_poly.pdbx_strand_id
1 'polypeptide(L)'
;DYGVIKAFGDIYLRFLACWVDTARKAAVPILLVATLATGASLFYTVKHLGINTSTSDMLSSELPFRKLYDEYRRTFPNLRNNITIVVEGETPDITEDAAAALAVWLKTEIEEFKFVFDPASDPFFITNGLLFLDEDELADLS
;
A
#
# COMPACT_ATOMS: atom_id res chain seq x y z
N ASP A 1 -38.22 -28.41 32.04
CA ASP A 1 -38.98 -28.28 30.78
C ASP A 1 -38.26 -29.00 29.65
N TYR A 2 -38.27 -30.34 29.69
CA TYR A 2 -37.45 -31.20 28.82
C TYR A 2 -38.17 -31.61 27.52
N GLY A 3 -39.48 -31.38 27.45
CA GLY A 3 -40.31 -31.74 26.29
C GLY A 3 -40.10 -30.80 25.10
N VAL A 4 -39.94 -29.50 25.36
CA VAL A 4 -39.76 -28.48 24.31
C VAL A 4 -38.42 -28.66 23.60
N ILE A 5 -37.33 -28.87 24.35
CA ILE A 5 -35.98 -29.08 23.80
C ILE A 5 -35.93 -30.35 22.93
N LYS A 6 -36.59 -31.42 23.36
CA LYS A 6 -36.66 -32.68 22.59
C LYS A 6 -37.48 -32.52 21.30
N ALA A 7 -38.61 -31.81 21.36
CA ALA A 7 -39.42 -31.52 20.19
C ALA A 7 -38.67 -30.66 19.15
N PHE A 8 -37.92 -29.64 19.60
CA PHE A 8 -37.05 -28.86 18.72
C PHE A 8 -35.94 -29.70 18.08
N GLY A 9 -35.31 -30.60 18.84
CA GLY A 9 -34.31 -31.54 18.32
C GLY A 9 -34.87 -32.49 17.26
N ASP A 10 -36.03 -33.07 17.50
CA ASP A 10 -36.68 -34.00 16.58
C ASP A 10 -37.12 -33.30 15.26
N ILE A 11 -37.56 -32.04 15.35
CA ILE A 11 -37.88 -31.21 14.18
C ILE A 11 -36.62 -30.91 13.36
N TYR A 12 -35.53 -30.52 14.03
CA TYR A 12 -34.24 -30.22 13.38
C TYR A 12 -33.66 -31.46 12.68
N LEU A 13 -33.70 -32.62 13.34
CA LEU A 13 -33.23 -33.88 12.76
C LEU A 13 -34.08 -34.31 11.54
N ARG A 14 -35.40 -34.15 11.60
CA ARG A 14 -36.28 -34.42 10.45
C ARG A 14 -36.02 -33.46 9.28
N PHE A 15 -35.76 -32.19 9.57
CA PHE A 15 -35.40 -31.21 8.55
C PHE A 15 -34.07 -31.57 7.88
N LEU A 16 -33.03 -31.87 8.66
CA LEU A 16 -31.74 -32.29 8.12
C LEU A 16 -31.84 -33.60 7.32
N ALA A 17 -32.58 -34.59 7.81
CA ALA A 17 -32.78 -35.85 7.10
C ALA A 17 -33.49 -35.62 5.75
N CYS A 18 -34.56 -34.81 5.74
CA CYS A 18 -35.26 -34.43 4.51
C CYS A 18 -34.35 -33.66 3.54
N TRP A 19 -33.53 -32.75 4.05
CA TRP A 19 -32.56 -32.00 3.27
C TRP A 19 -31.53 -32.92 2.61
N VAL A 20 -30.94 -33.84 3.37
CA VAL A 20 -29.96 -34.81 2.87
C VAL A 20 -30.59 -35.77 1.86
N ASP A 21 -31.80 -36.25 2.11
CA ASP A 21 -32.51 -37.14 1.15
C ASP A 21 -32.87 -36.42 -0.14
N THR A 22 -33.26 -35.15 -0.06
CA THR A 22 -33.49 -34.30 -1.23
C THR A 22 -32.20 -34.05 -1.99
N ALA A 23 -31.11 -33.78 -1.26
CA ALA A 23 -29.78 -33.61 -1.85
C ALA A 23 -29.27 -34.89 -2.53
N ARG A 24 -29.53 -36.06 -1.94
CA ARG A 24 -29.18 -37.36 -2.51
C ARG A 24 -29.94 -37.63 -3.80
N LYS A 25 -31.25 -37.36 -3.84
CA LYS A 25 -32.09 -37.56 -5.04
C LYS A 25 -31.74 -36.58 -6.16
N ALA A 26 -31.28 -35.38 -5.81
CA ALA A 26 -30.87 -34.32 -6.73
C ALA A 26 -29.34 -34.23 -6.90
N ALA A 27 -28.61 -35.34 -6.74
CA ALA A 27 -27.14 -35.33 -6.76
C ALA A 27 -26.54 -34.72 -8.03
N VAL A 28 -27.06 -35.08 -9.22
CA VAL A 28 -26.57 -34.57 -10.52
C VAL A 28 -26.76 -33.05 -10.66
N PRO A 29 -27.96 -32.46 -10.47
CA PRO A 29 -28.13 -31.01 -10.57
C PRO A 29 -27.35 -30.26 -9.48
N ILE A 30 -27.20 -30.82 -8.27
CA ILE A 30 -26.39 -30.20 -7.22
C ILE A 30 -24.92 -30.16 -7.61
N LEU A 31 -24.37 -31.24 -8.17
CA LEU A 31 -22.99 -31.25 -8.68
C LEU A 31 -22.78 -30.24 -9.80
N LEU A 32 -23.74 -30.12 -10.71
CA LEU A 32 -23.69 -29.12 -11.80
C LEU A 32 -23.67 -27.70 -11.23
N VAL A 33 -24.60 -27.37 -10.32
CA VAL A 33 -24.67 -26.05 -9.67
C VAL A 33 -23.42 -25.76 -8.86
N ALA A 34 -22.92 -26.73 -8.09
CA ALA A 34 -21.70 -26.58 -7.30
C ALA A 34 -20.48 -26.33 -8.20
N THR A 35 -20.39 -27.03 -9.34
CA THR A 35 -19.32 -26.83 -10.32
C THR A 35 -19.40 -25.44 -10.96
N LEU A 36 -20.60 -25.01 -11.36
CA LEU A 36 -20.80 -23.65 -11.88
C LEU A 36 -20.49 -22.57 -10.85
N ALA A 37 -20.93 -22.74 -9.60
CA ALA A 37 -20.65 -21.82 -8.51
C ALA A 37 -19.15 -21.76 -8.20
N THR A 38 -18.46 -22.90 -8.23
CA THR A 38 -16.99 -22.97 -8.07
C THR A 38 -16.29 -22.25 -9.22
N GLY A 39 -16.70 -22.50 -10.47
CA GLY A 39 -16.16 -21.80 -11.65
C GLY A 39 -16.39 -20.29 -11.59
N ALA A 40 -17.60 -19.86 -11.21
CA ALA A 40 -17.93 -18.45 -11.03
C ALA A 40 -17.12 -17.80 -9.88
N SER A 41 -16.98 -18.50 -8.75
CA SER A 41 -16.16 -18.05 -7.63
C SER A 41 -14.69 -17.94 -8.01
N LEU A 42 -14.16 -18.90 -8.76
CA LEU A 42 -12.79 -18.87 -9.26
C LEU A 42 -12.59 -17.69 -10.22
N PHE A 43 -13.50 -17.51 -11.18
CA PHE A 43 -13.46 -16.37 -12.11
C PHE A 43 -13.54 -15.03 -11.39
N TYR A 44 -14.41 -14.92 -10.39
CA TYR A 44 -14.52 -13.73 -9.56
C TYR A 44 -13.23 -13.49 -8.78
N THR A 45 -12.68 -14.52 -8.15
CA THR A 45 -11.44 -14.45 -7.38
C THR A 45 -10.26 -14.04 -8.28
N VAL A 46 -10.08 -14.67 -9.43
CA VAL A 46 -9.01 -14.31 -10.38
C VAL A 46 -9.11 -12.84 -10.82
N LYS A 47 -10.33 -12.29 -10.92
CA LYS A 47 -10.54 -10.89 -11.31
C LYS A 47 -10.44 -9.88 -10.17
N HIS A 48 -10.67 -10.28 -8.92
CA HIS A 48 -10.84 -9.34 -7.78
C HIS A 48 -9.85 -9.59 -6.63
N LEU A 49 -9.08 -10.67 -6.66
CA LEU A 49 -8.09 -10.96 -5.63
C LEU A 49 -6.91 -9.99 -5.80
N GLY A 50 -6.92 -8.93 -4.99
CA GLY A 50 -5.82 -7.98 -4.83
C GLY A 50 -5.17 -8.15 -3.45
N ILE A 51 -3.85 -8.04 -3.40
CA ILE A 51 -3.10 -7.98 -2.13
C ILE A 51 -2.96 -6.51 -1.77
N ASN A 52 -3.50 -6.09 -0.63
CA ASN A 52 -3.27 -4.74 -0.10
C ASN A 52 -2.01 -4.74 0.80
N THR A 53 -0.95 -4.09 0.34
CA THR A 53 0.31 -3.93 1.09
C THR A 53 0.39 -2.60 1.87
N SER A 54 -0.69 -1.81 1.87
CA SER A 54 -0.77 -0.56 2.60
C SER A 54 -0.85 -0.83 4.11
N THR A 55 0.23 -0.52 4.82
CA THR A 55 0.26 -0.55 6.29
C THR A 55 -0.75 0.42 6.90
N SER A 56 -1.07 1.50 6.18
CA SER A 56 -2.06 2.48 6.63
C SER A 56 -3.45 1.86 6.74
N ASP A 57 -3.82 0.97 5.81
CA ASP A 57 -5.17 0.40 5.73
C ASP A 57 -5.46 -0.71 6.75
N MET A 58 -4.46 -1.07 7.55
CA MET A 58 -4.63 -1.99 8.68
C MET A 58 -5.41 -1.36 9.84
N LEU A 59 -5.46 -0.03 9.93
CA LEU A 59 -6.13 0.71 11.00
C LEU A 59 -7.36 1.45 10.47
N SER A 60 -8.36 1.72 11.32
CA SER A 60 -9.56 2.47 10.88
C SER A 60 -9.20 3.86 10.34
N SER A 61 -9.79 4.24 9.20
CA SER A 61 -9.69 5.58 8.60
C SER A 61 -10.29 6.69 9.47
N GLU A 62 -11.10 6.35 10.47
CA GLU A 62 -11.76 7.34 11.33
C GLU A 62 -10.87 7.89 12.44
N LEU A 63 -9.70 7.28 12.66
CA LEU A 63 -8.75 7.70 13.67
C LEU A 63 -8.28 9.15 13.43
N PRO A 64 -8.18 10.00 14.48
CA PRO A 64 -7.82 11.41 14.31
C PRO A 64 -6.52 11.64 13.53
N PHE A 65 -5.49 10.83 13.79
CA PHE A 65 -4.22 10.94 13.06
C PHE A 65 -4.32 10.51 11.59
N ARG A 66 -5.23 9.58 11.22
CA ARG A 66 -5.44 9.18 9.82
C ARG A 66 -6.10 10.31 9.04
N LYS A 67 -7.10 10.97 9.62
CA LYS A 67 -7.72 12.16 9.00
C LYS A 67 -6.69 13.25 8.72
N LEU A 68 -5.83 13.55 9.70
CA LEU A 68 -4.76 14.53 9.55
C LEU A 68 -3.73 14.10 8.49
N TYR A 69 -3.33 12.83 8.49
CA TYR A 69 -2.39 12.30 7.50
C TYR A 69 -2.96 12.33 6.09
N ASP A 70 -4.24 12.00 5.91
CA ASP A 70 -4.92 12.07 4.62
C ASP A 70 -5.08 13.52 4.14
N GLU A 71 -5.34 14.47 5.04
CA GLU A 71 -5.35 15.89 4.76
C GLU A 71 -3.96 16.38 4.33
N TYR A 72 -2.92 16.09 5.11
CA TYR A 72 -1.53 16.40 4.76
C TYR A 72 -1.15 15.87 3.38
N ARG A 73 -1.50 14.61 3.10
CA ARG A 73 -1.28 13.97 1.80
C ARG A 73 -2.01 14.69 0.66
N ARG A 74 -3.23 15.17 0.89
CA ARG A 74 -3.98 15.93 -0.13
C ARG A 74 -3.39 17.30 -0.37
N THR A 75 -2.92 17.97 0.67
CA THR A 75 -2.37 19.33 0.61
C THR A 75 -0.96 19.36 0.00
N PHE A 76 -0.16 18.32 0.21
CA PHE A 76 1.22 18.24 -0.28
C PHE A 76 1.43 17.02 -1.20
N PRO A 77 0.84 17.01 -2.41
CA PRO A 77 0.90 15.86 -3.31
C PRO A 77 2.33 15.48 -3.72
N ASN A 78 3.24 16.47 -3.80
CA ASN A 78 4.65 16.28 -4.17
C ASN A 78 5.50 15.64 -3.06
N LEU A 79 4.97 15.52 -1.83
CA LEU A 79 5.68 14.89 -0.71
C LEU A 79 5.24 13.43 -0.49
N ARG A 80 4.44 12.89 -1.41
CA ARG A 80 3.90 11.53 -1.31
C ARG A 80 4.62 10.59 -2.27
N ASN A 81 4.90 9.40 -1.77
CA ASN A 81 5.47 8.29 -2.55
C ASN A 81 6.84 8.66 -3.16
N ASN A 82 7.59 9.54 -2.47
CA ASN A 82 8.92 9.92 -2.90
C ASN A 82 9.89 8.77 -2.63
N ILE A 83 10.80 8.55 -3.57
CA ILE A 83 11.90 7.60 -3.43
C ILE A 83 13.12 8.40 -2.99
N THR A 84 13.74 7.98 -1.89
CA THR A 84 15.03 8.54 -1.44
C THR A 84 16.14 7.62 -1.93
N ILE A 85 17.08 8.18 -2.68
CA ILE A 85 18.26 7.48 -3.18
C ILE A 85 19.46 8.00 -2.39
N VAL A 86 20.25 7.08 -1.83
CA VAL A 86 21.49 7.41 -1.13
C VAL A 86 22.65 6.99 -2.03
N VAL A 87 23.54 7.94 -2.33
CA VAL A 87 24.75 7.71 -3.12
C VAL A 87 25.93 7.71 -2.14
N GLU A 88 26.78 6.69 -2.23
CA GLU A 88 27.97 6.53 -1.41
C GLU A 88 29.20 6.37 -2.31
N GLY A 89 30.27 7.08 -1.99
CA GLY A 89 31.53 7.08 -2.73
C GLY A 89 32.73 7.21 -1.79
N GLU A 90 33.94 7.02 -2.34
CA GLU A 90 35.18 7.00 -1.57
C GLU A 90 35.56 8.36 -0.99
N THR A 91 35.19 9.44 -1.70
CA THR A 91 35.38 10.82 -1.26
C THR A 91 34.09 11.64 -1.43
N PRO A 92 33.93 12.77 -0.71
CA PRO A 92 32.80 13.67 -0.87
C PRO A 92 32.63 14.14 -2.32
N ASP A 93 33.70 14.62 -2.95
CA ASP A 93 33.67 15.14 -4.33
C ASP A 93 33.17 14.09 -5.34
N ILE A 94 33.67 12.85 -5.26
CA ILE A 94 33.24 11.75 -6.15
C ILE A 94 31.75 11.43 -5.92
N THR A 95 31.31 11.48 -4.66
CA THR A 95 29.91 11.21 -4.30
C THR A 95 28.99 12.29 -4.84
N GLU A 96 29.38 13.55 -4.75
CA GLU A 96 28.63 14.69 -5.26
C GLU A 96 28.53 14.67 -6.78
N ASP A 97 29.64 14.46 -7.49
CA ASP A 97 29.65 14.32 -8.96
C ASP A 97 28.75 13.16 -9.43
N ALA A 98 28.79 12.03 -8.73
CA ALA A 98 27.96 10.87 -9.06
C ALA A 98 26.47 11.13 -8.79
N ALA A 99 26.13 11.77 -7.68
CA ALA A 99 24.76 12.14 -7.34
C ALA A 99 24.18 13.15 -8.34
N ALA A 100 24.97 14.18 -8.71
CA ALA A 100 24.60 15.16 -9.70
C ALA A 100 24.35 14.53 -11.08
N ALA A 101 25.24 13.65 -11.53
CA ALA A 101 25.09 12.92 -12.79
C ALA A 101 23.84 12.03 -12.80
N LEU A 102 23.57 11.33 -11.70
CA LEU A 102 22.38 10.51 -11.53
C LEU A 102 21.10 11.37 -11.56
N ALA A 103 21.09 12.51 -10.87
CA ALA A 103 19.96 13.42 -10.84
C ALA A 103 19.67 13.99 -12.24
N VAL A 104 20.69 14.35 -13.02
CA VAL A 104 20.53 14.77 -14.41
C VAL A 104 19.92 13.66 -15.26
N TRP A 105 20.43 12.43 -15.13
CA TRP A 105 19.87 11.29 -15.86
C TRP A 105 18.40 11.04 -15.50
N LEU A 106 18.04 10.99 -14.21
CA LEU A 106 16.66 10.81 -13.77
C LEU A 106 15.72 11.92 -14.26
N LYS A 107 16.21 13.17 -14.36
CA LYS A 107 15.43 14.31 -14.92
C LYS A 107 15.11 14.15 -16.40
N THR A 108 15.86 13.33 -17.14
CA THR A 108 15.56 13.05 -18.56
C THR A 108 14.41 12.06 -18.73
N GLU A 109 14.17 11.18 -17.75
CA GLU A 109 13.12 10.16 -17.74
C GLU A 109 11.79 10.70 -17.19
N ILE A 110 11.26 11.77 -17.81
CA ILE A 110 10.08 12.53 -17.32
C ILE A 110 8.79 11.69 -17.31
N GLU A 111 8.72 10.64 -18.14
CA GLU A 111 7.58 9.73 -18.17
C GLU A 111 7.42 9.01 -16.83
N GLU A 112 8.52 8.51 -16.28
CA GLU A 112 8.59 7.75 -15.03
C GLU A 112 8.77 8.66 -13.80
N PHE A 113 9.57 9.72 -13.91
CA PHE A 113 9.90 10.62 -12.80
C PHE A 113 9.43 12.05 -13.07
N LYS A 114 8.32 12.44 -12.44
CA LYS A 114 7.75 13.80 -12.60
C LYS A 114 8.57 14.90 -11.93
N PHE A 115 9.30 14.53 -10.88
CA PHE A 115 10.09 15.48 -10.09
C PHE A 115 11.30 14.76 -9.51
N VAL A 116 12.47 15.36 -9.69
CA VAL A 116 13.75 14.86 -9.18
C VAL A 116 14.43 16.05 -8.51
N PHE A 117 14.77 15.88 -7.23
CA PHE A 117 15.40 16.90 -6.42
C PHE A 117 16.67 16.34 -5.79
N ASP A 118 17.77 17.06 -6.02
CA ASP A 118 19.05 16.82 -5.39
C ASP A 118 19.38 18.09 -4.59
N PRO A 119 19.28 18.06 -3.25
CA PRO A 119 19.53 19.22 -2.41
C PRO A 119 20.98 19.68 -2.44
N ALA A 120 21.95 18.76 -2.56
CA ALA A 120 23.36 19.06 -2.48
C ALA A 120 23.83 19.82 -3.74
N SER A 121 23.36 19.37 -4.91
CA SER A 121 23.69 19.99 -6.19
C SER A 121 22.76 21.16 -6.58
N ASP A 122 21.93 21.66 -5.67
CA ASP A 122 21.04 22.78 -5.98
C ASP A 122 21.85 24.09 -6.10
N PRO A 123 21.75 24.85 -7.21
CA PRO A 123 22.50 26.09 -7.39
C PRO A 123 22.30 27.11 -6.26
N PHE A 124 21.14 27.11 -5.62
CA PHE A 124 20.86 27.95 -4.46
C PHE A 124 21.77 27.60 -3.29
N PHE A 125 21.89 26.31 -2.95
CA PHE A 125 22.72 25.87 -1.83
C PHE A 125 24.21 25.95 -2.14
N ILE A 126 24.62 25.69 -3.39
CA ILE A 126 26.03 25.87 -3.81
C ILE A 126 26.45 27.34 -3.64
N THR A 127 25.60 28.28 -4.07
CA THR A 127 25.93 29.71 -4.02
C THR A 127 25.82 30.30 -2.61
N ASN A 128 24.82 29.85 -1.84
CA ASN A 128 24.45 30.46 -0.57
C ASN A 128 24.78 29.58 0.65
N GLY A 129 25.52 28.49 0.47
CA GLY A 129 25.77 27.49 1.52
C GLY A 129 26.41 28.08 2.78
N LEU A 130 27.33 29.03 2.62
CA LEU A 130 27.99 29.71 3.74
C LEU A 130 27.03 30.58 4.57
N LEU A 131 25.89 31.00 4.02
CA LEU A 131 24.88 31.78 4.76
C LEU A 131 24.11 30.94 5.79
N PHE A 132 24.31 29.62 5.79
CA PHE A 132 23.73 28.70 6.76
C PHE A 132 24.66 28.37 7.93
N LEU A 133 25.89 28.90 7.94
CA LEU A 133 26.83 28.78 9.05
C LEU A 133 26.53 29.84 10.13
N ASP A 134 26.89 29.53 11.37
CA ASP A 134 26.87 30.51 12.46
C ASP A 134 27.96 31.58 12.26
N GLU A 135 27.79 32.75 12.87
CA GLU A 135 28.72 33.89 12.71
C GLU A 135 30.16 33.52 13.11
N ASP A 136 30.33 32.73 14.18
CA ASP A 136 31.64 32.28 14.66
C ASP A 136 32.32 31.33 13.67
N GLU A 137 31.58 30.37 13.09
CA GLU A 137 32.10 29.43 12.09
C GLU A 137 32.47 30.14 10.78
N LEU A 138 31.70 31.16 10.40
CA LEU A 138 31.99 31.97 9.22
C LEU A 138 33.25 32.82 9.42
N ALA A 139 33.47 33.34 10.62
CA ALA A 139 34.67 34.10 10.97
C ALA A 139 35.94 33.24 10.96
N ASP A 140 35.84 31.97 11.36
CA ASP A 140 36.96 31.01 11.32
C ASP A 140 37.41 30.65 9.89
N LEU A 141 36.59 30.94 8.87
CA LEU A 141 36.91 30.70 7.45
C LEU A 141 37.61 31.89 6.75
N SER A 142 37.71 33.05 7.43
CA SER A 142 38.30 34.29 6.88
C SER A 142 39.79 34.47 7.20
#